data_AF-A0A8S9BR98-F1
#
_entry.id   AF-A0A8S9BR98-F1
#
_cell.length_a   1.000
_cell.length_b   1.000
_cell.length_c   1.000
_cell.angle_alpha   90.00
_cell.angle_beta   90.00
_cell.angle_gamma   90.00
#
_symmetry.space_group_name_H-M   'P 1'
#
loop_
_entity.id
_entity.type
_entity.pdbx_description
1 polymer ?
#
loop_
_entity_poly.entity_id
_entity_poly.type
_entity_poly.pdbx_seq_one_letter_code
_entity_poly.pdbx_strand_id
1 'polypeptide(L)'
;MAAHNNDKLDKALGSRNCCVIGLCAAWITGIAGIVGGCYCIYLDNFNKDSEELNRARFVIPHGAKEVLPLGLNVIVTFLNEAMGYIHSTSLRWSLQHEDRLTFNSNLRLLSSAKRSRPNAWYCNIAFLICIILSYATTSLIFLGYNTTLGKTFDNSNSPTGLENMIQVSGVALIIFGLSLLGQAALSTWALRGTTIPTWSSNPLDTVYACTDETCPNRLVRRKDRCMKSVHDITQDSHPTTPKEKQGPACTAHPEVYWVLTLLWALVPLGAVWGGAIYIMIIKGNPHGVLGDSWTFIPLFTGSTYNSTSCQAARCTHGTSVLNVGWTANSGMIGNVGSIFLIAGFQAGLTLALHCAELLVNLSRDEGIFRMAITPKGTDPRYNSIVAAFSSWQTIMLFGFKAAVHWLFGLAINNDFRLGVNMYPPQVFYFTAFAFGVAIFASYVSLRRPLGPLPATFGHLQTMADLIDEWEDRMFWGHKESGYPNYAGTSSKRLDMPRWHELYGGVGSGGGTAMGGGRPAMGNTAWGTSEETLAAEYYMGAYGTSPYSGGGYGGGGMYSQY
;
A
#
# COMPACT_ATOMS: atom_id res chain seq x y z
N MET A 1 -3.39 26.43 -33.31
CA MET A 1 -4.43 27.36 -32.83
C MET A 1 -5.77 26.66 -32.83
N ALA A 2 -6.15 26.08 -31.70
CA ALA A 2 -7.54 25.77 -31.35
C ALA A 2 -7.57 25.80 -29.82
N ALA A 3 -8.32 26.74 -29.25
CA ALA A 3 -8.63 26.76 -27.83
C ALA A 3 -9.45 25.50 -27.53
N HIS A 4 -8.80 24.46 -27.02
CA HIS A 4 -9.44 23.21 -26.67
C HIS A 4 -10.03 23.38 -25.27
N ASN A 5 -11.36 23.36 -25.19
CA ASN A 5 -12.19 23.64 -24.00
C ASN A 5 -11.60 23.12 -22.67
N ASN A 6 -11.48 24.03 -21.70
CA ASN A 6 -11.20 23.75 -20.28
C ASN A 6 -12.22 22.79 -19.61
N ASP A 7 -13.31 22.42 -20.31
CA ASP A 7 -14.32 21.46 -19.85
C ASP A 7 -13.94 19.99 -20.05
N LYS A 8 -12.82 19.68 -20.73
CA LYS A 8 -12.39 18.28 -20.94
C LYS A 8 -11.60 17.66 -19.79
N LEU A 9 -11.02 18.46 -18.88
CA LEU A 9 -10.25 17.93 -17.75
C LEU A 9 -11.20 17.45 -16.65
N ASP A 10 -11.22 16.14 -16.36
CA ASP A 10 -11.95 15.63 -15.21
C ASP A 10 -11.27 16.11 -13.92
N LYS A 11 -11.98 16.97 -13.18
CA LYS A 11 -11.53 17.48 -11.87
C LYS A 11 -11.59 16.39 -10.80
N ALA A 12 -12.30 15.28 -11.04
CA ALA A 12 -12.52 14.17 -10.13
C ALA A 12 -13.03 14.62 -8.74
N LEU A 13 -14.10 15.42 -8.74
CA LEU A 13 -14.68 16.00 -7.52
C LEU A 13 -15.18 14.96 -6.53
N GLY A 14 -15.60 13.77 -7.00
CA GLY A 14 -15.98 12.65 -6.13
C GLY A 14 -14.81 12.17 -5.27
N SER A 15 -13.64 12.00 -5.88
CA SER A 15 -12.39 11.64 -5.20
C SER A 15 -11.99 12.68 -4.17
N ARG A 16 -12.06 13.96 -4.54
CA ARG A 16 -11.86 15.07 -3.62
C ARG A 16 -12.81 15.00 -2.42
N ASN A 17 -14.11 14.85 -2.66
CA ASN A 17 -15.13 14.85 -1.60
C ASN A 17 -14.94 13.66 -0.64
N CYS A 18 -14.66 12.47 -1.15
CA CYS A 18 -14.38 11.30 -0.31
C CYS A 18 -13.14 11.52 0.57
N CYS A 19 -12.06 12.07 0.02
CA CYS A 19 -10.86 12.39 0.78
C CYS A 19 -11.11 13.46 1.83
N VAL A 20 -11.92 14.49 1.52
CA VAL A 20 -12.32 15.52 2.48
C VAL A 20 -13.18 14.92 3.61
N ILE A 21 -14.09 14.00 3.32
CA ILE A 21 -14.84 13.26 4.34
C ILE A 21 -13.88 12.46 5.23
N GLY A 22 -12.93 11.74 4.65
CA GLY A 22 -11.90 11.01 5.41
C GLY A 22 -11.04 11.94 6.29
N LEU A 23 -10.69 13.12 5.78
CA LEU A 23 -9.99 14.15 6.54
C LEU A 23 -10.83 14.67 7.73
N CYS A 24 -12.12 14.94 7.51
CA CYS A 24 -13.03 15.33 8.59
C CYS A 24 -13.16 14.22 9.64
N ALA A 25 -13.29 12.96 9.21
CA ALA A 25 -13.33 11.81 10.10
C ALA A 25 -12.03 11.66 10.91
N ALA A 26 -10.87 11.93 10.31
CA ALA A 26 -9.58 11.92 11.00
C ALA A 26 -9.48 13.04 12.07
N TRP A 27 -9.96 14.25 11.77
CA TRP A 27 -10.05 15.34 12.76
C TRP A 27 -10.93 14.95 13.95
N ILE A 28 -12.14 14.44 13.69
CA ILE A 28 -13.09 14.02 14.74
C ILE A 28 -12.49 12.90 15.58
N THR A 29 -11.93 11.87 14.93
CA THR A 29 -11.32 10.72 15.62
C THR A 29 -10.10 11.15 16.44
N GLY A 30 -9.28 12.06 15.92
CA GLY A 30 -8.13 12.61 16.62
C GLY A 30 -8.53 13.39 17.87
N ILE A 31 -9.53 14.27 17.78
CA ILE A 31 -10.07 15.02 18.94
C ILE A 31 -10.70 14.04 19.95
N ALA A 32 -11.50 13.09 19.49
CA ALA A 32 -12.11 12.07 20.35
C ALA A 32 -11.04 11.24 21.08
N GLY A 33 -9.93 10.89 20.41
CA GLY A 33 -8.79 10.21 21.02
C GLY A 33 -8.15 11.02 22.13
N ILE A 34 -7.91 12.32 21.92
CA ILE A 34 -7.33 13.19 22.97
C ILE A 34 -8.30 13.35 24.14
N VAL A 35 -9.57 13.68 23.87
CA VAL A 35 -10.58 13.87 24.92
C VAL A 35 -10.79 12.58 25.71
N GLY A 36 -10.95 11.45 25.02
CA GLY A 36 -11.09 10.13 25.63
C GLY A 36 -9.85 9.74 26.43
N GLY A 37 -8.65 10.06 25.94
CA GLY A 37 -7.40 9.75 26.62
C GLY A 37 -7.20 10.60 27.89
N CYS A 38 -7.48 11.89 27.81
CA CYS A 38 -7.51 12.79 28.97
C CYS A 38 -8.56 12.33 30.01
N TYR A 39 -9.74 11.91 29.56
CA TYR A 39 -10.78 11.37 30.44
C TYR A 39 -10.34 10.07 31.13
N CYS A 40 -9.67 9.16 30.41
CA CYS A 40 -9.11 7.94 31.01
C CYS A 40 -8.05 8.26 32.07
N ILE A 41 -7.14 9.20 31.79
CA ILE A 41 -6.13 9.64 32.77
C ILE A 41 -6.77 10.32 33.99
N TYR A 42 -7.82 11.11 33.76
CA TYR A 42 -8.57 11.76 34.84
C TYR A 42 -9.22 10.70 35.76
N LEU A 43 -9.91 9.70 35.20
CA LEU A 43 -10.49 8.60 35.96
C LEU A 43 -9.43 7.81 36.73
N ASP A 44 -8.29 7.53 36.11
CA ASP A 44 -7.18 6.80 36.76
C ASP A 44 -6.55 7.59 37.91
N ASN A 45 -6.56 8.93 37.88
CA ASN A 45 -6.06 9.77 38.96
C ASN A 45 -7.10 10.02 40.07
N PHE A 46 -8.37 10.23 39.71
CA PHE A 46 -9.45 10.49 40.68
C PHE A 46 -9.73 9.26 41.55
N ASN A 47 -9.64 8.06 40.98
CA ASN A 47 -9.89 6.80 41.69
C ASN A 47 -8.63 6.22 42.36
N LYS A 48 -7.60 7.04 42.64
CA LYS A 48 -6.44 6.60 43.44
C LYS A 48 -6.82 6.34 44.91
N ASP A 49 -7.83 7.04 45.42
CA ASP A 49 -8.22 7.00 46.82
C ASP A 49 -9.39 6.04 47.13
N SER A 50 -10.06 5.50 46.09
CA SER A 50 -11.16 4.54 46.24
C SER A 50 -10.70 3.13 45.85
N GLU A 51 -10.73 2.19 46.80
CA GLU A 51 -10.33 0.79 46.63
C GLU A 51 -10.86 0.17 45.32
N GLU A 52 -9.91 -0.39 44.56
CA GLU A 52 -9.95 -1.38 43.45
C GLU A 52 -11.02 -1.34 42.33
N LEU A 53 -12.16 -0.66 42.46
CA LEU A 53 -13.33 -0.94 41.62
C LEU A 53 -13.57 0.01 40.42
N ASN A 54 -12.95 1.20 40.37
CA ASN A 54 -13.33 2.25 39.40
C ASN A 54 -12.22 2.75 38.45
N ARG A 55 -11.11 2.01 38.25
CA ARG A 55 -10.23 2.31 37.10
C ARG A 55 -10.99 2.03 35.79
N ALA A 56 -10.64 2.68 34.69
CA ALA A 56 -11.28 2.50 33.36
C ALA A 56 -11.02 1.08 32.81
N ARG A 57 -11.62 0.09 33.46
CA ARG A 57 -11.48 -1.33 33.24
C ARG A 57 -12.79 -1.82 32.66
N PHE A 58 -12.71 -2.40 31.48
CA PHE A 58 -13.85 -3.03 30.83
C PHE A 58 -13.62 -4.54 30.85
N VAL A 59 -14.63 -5.28 31.31
CA VAL A 59 -14.64 -6.74 31.19
C VAL A 59 -15.10 -7.05 29.77
N ILE A 60 -14.17 -7.52 28.94
CA ILE A 60 -14.43 -7.85 27.54
C ILE A 60 -14.04 -9.32 27.34
N PRO A 61 -14.85 -10.11 26.61
CA PRO A 61 -14.47 -11.48 26.27
C PRO A 61 -13.12 -11.56 25.57
N HIS A 62 -12.34 -12.62 25.84
CA HIS A 62 -11.00 -12.83 25.28
C HIS A 62 -10.96 -12.71 23.74
N GLY A 63 -11.98 -13.22 23.04
CA GLY A 63 -12.06 -13.08 21.58
C GLY A 63 -12.20 -11.63 21.12
N ALA A 64 -13.02 -10.84 21.81
CA ALA A 64 -13.21 -9.43 21.47
C ALA A 64 -11.97 -8.58 21.78
N LYS A 65 -11.20 -8.95 22.81
CA LYS A 65 -9.91 -8.30 23.13
C LYS A 65 -8.95 -8.28 21.94
N GLU A 66 -8.88 -9.38 21.19
CA GLU A 66 -7.89 -9.55 20.11
C GLU A 66 -8.43 -9.06 18.76
N VAL A 67 -9.77 -9.04 18.59
CA VAL A 67 -10.45 -8.57 17.37
C VAL A 67 -10.65 -7.05 17.36
N LEU A 68 -10.83 -6.40 18.51
CA LEU A 68 -10.97 -4.93 18.59
C LEU A 68 -9.76 -4.18 18.02
N PRO A 69 -8.49 -4.54 18.33
CA PRO A 69 -7.32 -3.96 17.67
C PRO A 69 -7.30 -4.15 16.16
N LEU A 70 -7.82 -5.27 15.64
CA LEU A 70 -7.94 -5.48 14.20
C LEU A 70 -8.91 -4.46 13.58
N GLY A 71 -10.10 -4.29 14.18
CA GLY A 71 -11.07 -3.28 13.74
C GLY A 71 -10.50 -1.85 13.77
N LEU A 72 -9.77 -1.51 14.85
CA LEU A 72 -9.13 -0.20 14.96
C LEU A 72 -8.02 -0.02 13.92
N ASN A 73 -7.20 -1.04 13.66
CA ASN A 73 -6.21 -1.01 12.59
C ASN A 73 -6.85 -0.79 11.21
N VAL A 74 -7.97 -1.43 10.90
CA VAL A 74 -8.69 -1.22 9.63
C VAL A 74 -9.16 0.23 9.50
N ILE A 75 -9.75 0.80 10.56
CA ILE A 75 -10.18 2.20 10.59
C ILE A 75 -8.97 3.14 10.39
N VAL A 76 -7.88 2.89 11.12
CA VAL A 76 -6.66 3.71 11.04
C VAL A 76 -6.02 3.62 9.67
N THR A 77 -5.96 2.43 9.06
CA THR A 77 -5.50 2.28 7.68
C THR A 77 -6.36 3.09 6.74
N PHE A 78 -7.69 3.01 6.85
CA PHE A 78 -8.58 3.81 5.99
C PHE A 78 -8.36 5.33 6.15
N LEU A 79 -8.24 5.84 7.37
CA LEU A 79 -7.99 7.26 7.63
C LEU A 79 -6.60 7.70 7.12
N ASN A 80 -5.57 6.88 7.35
CA ASN A 80 -4.21 7.15 6.89
C ASN A 80 -4.12 7.13 5.35
N GLU A 81 -4.84 6.24 4.67
CA GLU A 81 -4.93 6.23 3.19
C GLU A 81 -5.64 7.48 2.67
N ALA A 82 -6.75 7.91 3.29
CA ALA A 82 -7.48 9.11 2.86
C ALA A 82 -6.63 10.39 3.00
N MET A 83 -5.96 10.57 4.14
CA MET A 83 -5.03 11.70 4.36
C MET A 83 -3.79 11.59 3.46
N GLY A 84 -3.24 10.39 3.34
CA GLY A 84 -2.11 10.09 2.48
C GLY A 84 -2.38 10.38 1.01
N TYR A 85 -3.61 10.17 0.53
CA TYR A 85 -4.02 10.52 -0.83
C TYR A 85 -4.03 12.03 -1.09
N ILE A 86 -4.55 12.82 -0.13
CA ILE A 86 -4.51 14.29 -0.21
C ILE A 86 -3.07 14.76 -0.29
N HIS A 87 -2.23 14.28 0.64
CA HIS A 87 -0.81 14.63 0.70
C HIS A 87 -0.05 14.24 -0.58
N SER A 88 -0.29 13.03 -1.10
CA SER A 88 0.31 12.54 -2.34
C SER A 88 -0.11 13.39 -3.54
N THR A 89 -1.39 13.75 -3.62
CA THR A 89 -1.93 14.57 -4.72
C THR A 89 -1.34 15.98 -4.67
N SER A 90 -1.27 16.61 -3.49
CA SER A 90 -0.65 17.92 -3.32
C SER A 90 0.85 17.91 -3.63
N LEU A 91 1.55 16.83 -3.26
CA LEU A 91 2.97 16.66 -3.55
C LEU A 91 3.20 16.49 -5.06
N ARG A 92 2.41 15.66 -5.73
CA ARG A 92 2.46 15.46 -7.20
C ARG A 92 2.38 16.80 -7.92
N TRP A 93 1.39 17.61 -7.60
CA TRP A 93 1.24 18.93 -8.24
C TRP A 93 2.32 19.92 -7.82
N SER A 94 2.82 19.87 -6.57
CA SER A 94 3.96 20.69 -6.17
C SER A 94 5.24 20.35 -6.94
N LEU A 95 5.49 19.06 -7.20
CA LEU A 95 6.63 18.61 -8.01
C LEU A 95 6.48 19.02 -9.48
N GLN A 96 5.26 19.05 -10.02
CA GLN A 96 5.01 19.54 -11.38
C GLN A 96 5.39 21.01 -11.53
N HIS A 97 5.02 21.84 -10.55
CA HIS A 97 5.38 23.27 -10.53
C HIS A 97 6.89 23.50 -10.36
N GLU A 98 7.67 22.46 -10.05
CA GLU A 98 9.14 22.50 -9.90
C GLU A 98 9.89 21.81 -11.05
N ASP A 99 9.22 21.34 -12.11
CA ASP A 99 9.82 20.54 -13.20
C ASP A 99 10.46 19.23 -12.73
N ARG A 100 10.03 18.71 -11.58
CA ARG A 100 10.60 17.51 -10.96
C ARG A 100 9.65 16.31 -11.00
N LEU A 101 8.47 16.46 -11.60
CA LEU A 101 7.51 15.39 -11.75
C LEU A 101 7.82 14.56 -13.00
N THR A 102 8.52 13.45 -12.82
CA THR A 102 8.83 12.50 -13.91
C THR A 102 7.77 11.40 -14.02
N PHE A 103 7.23 10.95 -12.89
CA PHE A 103 6.25 9.87 -12.82
C PHE A 103 4.95 10.33 -12.17
N ASN A 104 3.82 9.74 -12.57
CA ASN A 104 2.53 9.98 -11.94
C ASN A 104 2.53 9.55 -10.46
N SER A 105 3.08 8.36 -10.20
CA SER A 105 3.19 7.79 -8.86
C SER A 105 4.62 7.97 -8.35
N ASN A 106 4.79 8.81 -7.32
CA ASN A 106 6.08 9.03 -6.64
C ASN A 106 6.01 8.55 -5.20
N LEU A 107 7.18 8.23 -4.63
CA LEU A 107 7.27 7.80 -3.25
C LEU A 107 7.05 8.99 -2.30
N ARG A 108 5.79 9.21 -1.88
CA ARG A 108 5.38 10.46 -1.20
C ARG A 108 6.15 10.81 0.07
N LEU A 109 6.77 9.82 0.71
CA LEU A 109 7.54 9.98 1.94
C LEU A 109 9.02 10.34 1.68
N LEU A 110 9.56 10.00 0.50
CA LEU A 110 10.96 10.24 0.13
C LEU A 110 11.12 11.34 -0.93
N SER A 111 10.06 11.67 -1.66
CA SER A 111 10.05 12.78 -2.61
C SER A 111 9.63 14.08 -1.92
N SER A 112 10.39 15.16 -2.11
CA SER A 112 10.09 16.46 -1.50
C SER A 112 10.15 17.61 -2.50
N ALA A 113 9.29 18.61 -2.27
CA ALA A 113 9.27 19.88 -3.00
C ALA A 113 10.11 20.92 -2.26
N LYS A 114 10.92 21.72 -2.97
CA LYS A 114 11.79 22.75 -2.37
C LYS A 114 11.03 24.06 -2.10
N ARG A 115 10.06 24.39 -2.96
CA ARG A 115 9.33 25.66 -2.97
C ARG A 115 8.01 25.59 -2.21
N SER A 116 7.41 24.40 -2.12
CA SER A 116 6.18 24.18 -1.37
C SER A 116 6.48 23.77 0.07
N ARG A 117 6.29 24.70 1.02
CA ARG A 117 6.51 24.43 2.47
C ARG A 117 5.73 23.23 3.00
N PRO A 118 4.43 23.03 2.68
CA PRO A 118 3.68 21.86 3.15
C PRO A 118 4.24 20.51 2.68
N ASN A 119 4.95 20.51 1.55
CA ASN A 119 5.49 19.32 0.89
C ASN A 119 7.03 19.24 0.98
N ALA A 120 7.61 19.98 1.92
CA ALA A 120 9.03 19.92 2.20
C ALA A 120 9.40 18.60 2.90
N TRP A 121 10.67 18.23 2.82
CA TRP A 121 11.18 16.96 3.37
C TRP A 121 10.86 16.79 4.87
N TYR A 122 10.92 17.87 5.66
CA TYR A 122 10.61 17.82 7.10
C TYR A 122 9.12 17.56 7.37
N CYS A 123 8.21 18.10 6.55
CA CYS A 123 6.78 17.81 6.63
C CYS A 123 6.50 16.34 6.28
N ASN A 124 7.17 15.79 5.27
CA ASN A 124 7.05 14.37 4.92
C ASN A 124 7.54 13.45 6.03
N ILE A 125 8.67 13.79 6.68
CA ILE A 125 9.16 13.05 7.85
C ILE A 125 8.18 13.17 9.01
N ALA A 126 7.65 14.36 9.29
CA ALA A 126 6.64 14.55 10.33
C ALA A 126 5.38 13.71 10.04
N PHE A 127 4.92 13.69 8.78
CA PHE A 127 3.80 12.85 8.34
C PHE A 127 4.10 11.36 8.54
N LEU A 128 5.30 10.90 8.19
CA LEU A 128 5.77 9.53 8.42
C LEU A 128 5.74 9.16 9.91
N ILE A 129 6.32 10.02 10.77
CA ILE A 129 6.34 9.82 12.22
C ILE A 129 4.92 9.71 12.76
N CYS A 130 4.01 10.57 12.31
CA CYS A 130 2.62 10.51 12.73
C CYS A 130 1.93 9.21 12.27
N ILE A 131 2.20 8.71 11.06
CA ILE A 131 1.69 7.41 10.62
C ILE A 131 2.22 6.29 11.52
N ILE A 132 3.54 6.25 11.77
CA ILE A 132 4.17 5.22 12.60
C ILE A 132 3.57 5.23 14.00
N LEU A 133 3.44 6.42 14.62
CA LEU A 133 2.83 6.57 15.93
C LEU A 133 1.36 6.16 15.94
N SER A 134 0.59 6.47 14.89
CA SER A 134 -0.83 6.09 14.82
C SER A 134 -1.01 4.57 14.84
N TYR A 135 -0.20 3.82 14.09
CA TYR A 135 -0.27 2.36 14.10
C TYR A 135 0.35 1.76 15.37
N ALA A 136 1.42 2.34 15.91
CA ALA A 136 2.05 1.84 17.13
C ALA A 136 1.18 2.04 18.37
N THR A 137 0.46 3.14 18.45
CA THR A 137 -0.47 3.40 19.55
C THR A 137 -1.74 2.57 19.43
N THR A 138 -2.17 2.20 18.22
CA THR A 138 -3.35 1.36 17.98
C THR A 138 -3.27 0.02 18.71
N SER A 139 -2.11 -0.65 18.69
CA SER A 139 -1.89 -1.90 19.44
C SER A 139 -1.78 -1.71 20.95
N LEU A 140 -1.61 -0.47 21.42
CA LEU A 140 -1.37 -0.11 22.82
C LEU A 140 -2.56 0.56 23.50
N ILE A 141 -3.63 0.88 22.75
CA ILE A 141 -4.87 1.41 23.32
C ILE A 141 -5.49 0.40 24.27
N PHE A 142 -5.49 -0.88 23.91
CA PHE A 142 -6.08 -1.96 24.69
C PHE A 142 -4.99 -2.75 25.44
N LEU A 143 -4.64 -2.29 26.64
CA LEU A 143 -3.71 -2.99 27.53
C LEU A 143 -4.48 -4.10 28.25
N GLY A 144 -4.30 -5.34 27.84
CA GLY A 144 -4.84 -6.48 28.57
C GLY A 144 -3.87 -6.98 29.63
N TYR A 145 -4.34 -7.21 30.85
CA TYR A 145 -3.54 -7.92 31.84
C TYR A 145 -3.87 -9.40 31.83
N ASN A 146 -2.85 -10.21 31.61
CA ASN A 146 -2.99 -11.62 31.80
C ASN A 146 -2.63 -11.98 33.25
N THR A 147 -3.65 -12.10 34.10
CA THR A 147 -3.52 -12.45 35.52
C THR A 147 -2.70 -13.71 35.74
N THR A 148 -2.89 -14.72 34.88
CA THR A 148 -2.21 -15.99 35.00
C THR A 148 -0.73 -15.90 34.64
N LEU A 149 -0.38 -15.06 33.67
CA LEU A 149 1.01 -14.72 33.38
C LEU A 149 1.63 -13.88 34.50
N GLY A 150 0.87 -12.94 35.06
CA GLY A 150 1.28 -12.12 36.21
C GLY A 150 1.65 -12.94 37.44
N LYS A 151 0.81 -13.92 37.80
CA LYS A 151 1.08 -14.87 38.89
C LYS A 151 2.38 -15.66 38.67
N THR A 152 2.68 -16.00 37.41
CA THR A 152 3.87 -16.76 37.03
C THR A 152 5.15 -15.94 37.21
N PHE A 153 5.12 -14.64 36.97
CA PHE A 153 6.30 -13.77 37.07
C PHE A 153 6.49 -13.15 38.46
N ASP A 154 5.43 -12.66 39.10
CA ASP A 154 5.54 -11.85 40.32
C ASP A 154 5.46 -12.64 41.63
N ASN A 155 5.18 -13.96 41.62
CA ASN A 155 5.03 -14.82 42.82
C ASN A 155 4.08 -14.27 43.92
N SER A 156 3.37 -13.16 43.67
CA SER A 156 2.50 -12.50 44.61
C SER A 156 1.07 -13.01 44.41
N ASN A 157 0.37 -13.24 45.53
CA ASN A 157 -1.04 -13.58 45.57
C ASN A 157 -1.87 -12.39 45.05
N SER A 158 -1.87 -12.21 43.73
CA SER A 158 -2.67 -11.19 43.07
C SER A 158 -4.15 -11.52 43.27
N PRO A 159 -4.99 -10.53 43.61
CA PRO A 159 -6.38 -10.75 43.95
C PRO A 159 -7.12 -11.47 42.82
N THR A 160 -7.91 -12.47 43.19
CA THR A 160 -8.58 -13.47 42.34
C THR A 160 -9.71 -12.91 41.45
N GLY A 161 -9.91 -11.59 41.39
CA GLY A 161 -10.97 -10.94 40.62
C GLY A 161 -10.54 -10.26 39.31
N LEU A 162 -9.26 -10.32 38.92
CA LEU A 162 -8.72 -9.56 37.79
C LEU A 162 -8.75 -10.25 36.41
N GLU A 163 -9.37 -11.42 36.30
CA GLU A 163 -9.34 -12.22 35.08
C GLU A 163 -10.10 -11.52 33.94
N ASN A 164 -9.48 -11.42 32.75
CA ASN A 164 -10.06 -10.84 31.53
C ASN A 164 -10.41 -9.34 31.59
N MET A 165 -9.70 -8.55 32.40
CA MET A 165 -9.86 -7.08 32.37
C MET A 165 -8.95 -6.42 31.33
N ILE A 166 -9.54 -5.57 30.49
CA ILE A 166 -8.82 -4.68 29.58
C ILE A 166 -8.82 -3.28 30.21
N GLN A 167 -7.62 -2.70 30.33
CA GLN A 167 -7.45 -1.30 30.66
C GLN A 167 -7.21 -0.51 29.38
N VAL A 168 -7.94 0.59 29.20
CA VAL A 168 -7.69 1.51 28.09
C VAL A 168 -6.53 2.42 28.46
N SER A 169 -5.47 2.42 27.65
CA SER A 169 -4.31 3.28 27.86
C SER A 169 -4.64 4.72 27.48
N GLY A 170 -4.88 5.58 28.48
CA GLY A 170 -5.12 7.00 28.22
C GLY A 170 -3.97 7.69 27.48
N VAL A 171 -2.71 7.33 27.79
CA VAL A 171 -1.52 7.89 27.13
C VAL A 171 -1.42 7.46 25.67
N ALA A 172 -1.63 6.18 25.38
CA ALA A 172 -1.62 5.71 23.99
C ALA A 172 -2.73 6.37 23.18
N LEU A 173 -3.92 6.55 23.78
CA LEU A 173 -5.05 7.20 23.13
C LEU A 173 -4.80 8.70 22.83
N ILE A 174 -4.09 9.42 23.72
CA ILE A 174 -3.65 10.80 23.45
C ILE A 174 -2.63 10.84 22.31
N ILE A 175 -1.59 10.00 22.34
CA ILE A 175 -0.56 9.98 21.27
C ILE A 175 -1.19 9.56 19.94
N PHE A 176 -2.11 8.60 19.96
CA PHE A 176 -2.94 8.23 18.81
C PHE A 176 -3.68 9.45 18.25
N GLY A 177 -4.40 10.17 19.11
CA GLY A 177 -5.13 11.38 18.73
C GLY A 177 -4.22 12.46 18.15
N LEU A 178 -3.11 12.79 18.82
CA LEU A 178 -2.10 13.75 18.35
C LEU A 178 -1.52 13.35 16.99
N SER A 179 -1.27 12.06 16.78
CA SER A 179 -0.72 11.56 15.51
C SER A 179 -1.70 11.72 14.35
N LEU A 180 -3.00 11.42 14.55
CA LEU A 180 -4.03 11.65 13.55
C LEU A 180 -4.24 13.15 13.29
N LEU A 181 -4.25 13.98 14.33
CA LEU A 181 -4.34 15.43 14.18
C LEU A 181 -3.14 16.02 13.45
N GLY A 182 -1.93 15.50 13.69
CA GLY A 182 -0.72 15.90 12.97
C GLY A 182 -0.84 15.61 11.46
N GLN A 183 -1.28 14.41 11.09
CA GLN A 183 -1.54 14.05 9.70
C GLN A 183 -2.65 14.90 9.08
N ALA A 184 -3.74 15.13 9.82
CA ALA A 184 -4.87 15.91 9.36
C ALA A 184 -4.51 17.38 9.17
N ALA A 185 -3.72 17.96 10.07
CA ALA A 185 -3.20 19.33 9.97
C ALA A 185 -2.29 19.50 8.76
N LEU A 186 -1.33 18.58 8.55
CA LEU A 186 -0.44 18.60 7.38
C LEU A 186 -1.24 18.44 6.08
N SER A 187 -2.19 17.51 6.03
CA SER A 187 -3.05 17.31 4.85
C SER A 187 -3.93 18.52 4.56
N THR A 188 -4.48 19.16 5.61
CA THR A 188 -5.27 20.40 5.47
C THR A 188 -4.41 21.55 4.98
N TRP A 189 -3.18 21.66 5.49
CA TRP A 189 -2.23 22.68 5.06
C TRP A 189 -1.82 22.48 3.60
N ALA A 190 -1.53 21.25 3.20
CA ALA A 190 -1.20 20.91 1.82
C ALA A 190 -2.37 21.16 0.87
N LEU A 191 -3.60 20.82 1.27
CA LEU A 191 -4.84 21.09 0.53
C LEU A 191 -5.09 22.58 0.32
N ARG A 192 -4.83 23.42 1.33
CA ARG A 192 -4.99 24.89 1.22
C ARG A 192 -3.83 25.55 0.48
N GLY A 193 -2.62 24.99 0.59
CA GLY A 193 -1.40 25.59 0.07
C GLY A 193 -1.05 25.23 -1.38
N THR A 194 -1.75 24.27 -1.99
CA THR A 194 -1.43 23.80 -3.35
C THR A 194 -2.62 23.93 -4.29
N THR A 195 -2.37 24.47 -5.48
CA THR A 195 -3.33 24.49 -6.58
C THR A 195 -3.32 23.12 -7.25
N ILE A 196 -4.43 22.39 -7.13
CA ILE A 196 -4.60 21.02 -7.65
C ILE A 196 -5.52 21.09 -8.88
N PRO A 197 -4.98 20.94 -10.11
CA PRO A 197 -5.78 20.93 -11.34
C PRO A 197 -6.74 19.74 -11.42
N THR A 198 -6.28 18.54 -11.06
CA THR A 198 -7.12 17.34 -11.01
C THR A 198 -6.80 16.45 -9.80
N TRP A 199 -7.87 15.88 -9.25
CA TRP A 199 -7.85 14.89 -8.18
C TRP A 199 -7.88 13.45 -8.70
N SER A 200 -7.83 13.26 -10.02
CA SER A 200 -7.79 11.94 -10.63
C SER A 200 -6.45 11.26 -10.34
N SER A 201 -6.51 9.98 -9.97
CA SER A 201 -5.33 9.12 -9.88
C SER A 201 -5.00 8.48 -11.23
N ASN A 202 -5.76 8.79 -12.29
CA ASN A 202 -5.49 8.29 -13.63
C ASN A 202 -4.21 8.97 -14.18
N PRO A 203 -3.22 8.19 -14.63
CA PRO A 203 -2.03 8.78 -15.23
C PRO A 203 -2.35 9.57 -16.50
N LEU A 204 -3.40 9.22 -17.26
CA LEU A 204 -3.78 9.93 -18.48
C LEU A 204 -4.27 11.36 -18.21
N ASP A 205 -5.13 11.57 -17.20
CA ASP A 205 -5.58 12.91 -16.81
C ASP A 205 -4.42 13.77 -16.31
N THR A 206 -3.46 13.13 -15.64
CA THR A 206 -2.26 13.81 -15.15
C THR A 206 -1.39 14.27 -16.33
N VAL A 207 -1.13 13.39 -17.30
CA VAL A 207 -0.41 13.75 -18.52
C VAL A 207 -1.15 14.84 -19.29
N TYR A 208 -2.46 14.71 -19.48
CA TYR A 208 -3.28 15.70 -20.17
C TYR A 208 -3.16 17.08 -19.53
N ALA A 209 -3.33 17.15 -18.21
CA ALA A 209 -3.14 18.39 -17.44
C ALA A 209 -1.72 18.94 -17.57
N CYS A 210 -0.68 18.10 -17.60
CA CYS A 210 0.69 18.53 -17.79
C CYS A 210 1.03 18.97 -19.24
N THR A 211 0.24 18.54 -20.24
CA THR A 211 0.41 18.96 -21.65
C THR A 211 -0.35 20.23 -22.02
N ASP A 212 -1.27 20.66 -21.15
CA ASP A 212 -2.11 21.85 -21.36
C ASP A 212 -1.27 23.14 -21.40
N GLU A 213 -1.68 24.09 -22.24
CA GLU A 213 -0.96 25.34 -22.52
C GLU A 213 -1.00 26.29 -21.32
N THR A 214 -1.95 26.09 -20.40
CA THR A 214 -2.06 26.85 -19.16
C THR A 214 -1.00 26.48 -18.11
N CYS A 215 -0.33 25.32 -18.27
CA CYS A 215 0.69 24.88 -17.34
C CYS A 215 2.05 25.57 -17.62
N PRO A 216 2.72 26.10 -16.58
CA PRO A 216 4.02 26.78 -16.74
C PRO A 216 5.12 25.84 -17.27
N ASN A 217 4.98 24.55 -16.98
CA ASN A 217 5.97 23.51 -17.19
C ASN A 217 5.39 22.43 -18.11
N ARG A 218 5.14 22.83 -19.35
CA ARG A 218 4.42 22.02 -20.33
C ARG A 218 5.25 20.81 -20.75
N LEU A 219 4.67 19.62 -20.65
CA LEU A 219 5.20 18.43 -21.29
C LEU A 219 5.03 18.56 -22.81
N VAL A 220 6.14 18.54 -23.54
CA VAL A 220 6.14 18.59 -25.00
C VAL A 220 6.46 17.21 -25.52
N ARG A 221 5.58 16.70 -26.38
CA ARG A 221 5.76 15.45 -27.10
C ARG A 221 7.05 15.50 -27.93
N ARG A 222 7.90 14.49 -27.78
CA ARG A 222 9.12 14.33 -28.56
C ARG A 222 8.83 13.55 -29.84
N LYS A 223 9.37 14.03 -30.96
CA LYS A 223 9.30 13.33 -32.23
C LYS A 223 10.13 12.03 -32.16
N ASP A 224 9.71 11.06 -32.94
CA ASP A 224 10.39 9.79 -33.17
C ASP A 224 10.57 8.89 -31.94
N ARG A 225 9.64 8.98 -30.99
CA ARG A 225 9.58 8.16 -29.77
C ARG A 225 8.29 7.36 -29.59
N CYS A 226 7.51 7.19 -30.67
CA CYS A 226 6.20 6.51 -30.61
C CYS A 226 6.25 5.00 -30.30
N MET A 227 7.44 4.39 -30.29
CA MET A 227 7.65 2.98 -29.96
C MET A 227 8.69 2.78 -28.84
N LYS A 228 9.09 3.86 -28.14
CA LYS A 228 10.10 3.79 -27.08
C LYS A 228 9.47 3.62 -25.71
N SER A 229 10.01 2.67 -24.96
CA SER A 229 9.59 2.41 -23.57
C SER A 229 10.28 3.38 -22.61
N VAL A 230 9.81 3.43 -21.36
CA VAL A 230 10.50 4.14 -20.27
C VAL A 230 11.93 3.64 -20.04
N HIS A 231 12.23 2.38 -20.37
CA HIS A 231 13.57 1.81 -20.26
C HIS A 231 14.55 2.43 -21.28
N ASP A 232 14.03 3.02 -22.34
CA ASP A 232 14.80 3.65 -23.42
C ASP A 232 14.83 5.19 -23.24
N ILE A 233 14.64 5.70 -22.01
CA ILE A 233 14.59 7.14 -21.72
C ILE A 233 15.88 7.87 -22.09
N THR A 234 17.04 7.26 -21.84
CA THR A 234 18.38 7.82 -22.10
C THR A 234 18.82 7.67 -23.56
N GLN A 235 18.13 6.87 -24.36
CA GLN A 235 18.49 6.65 -25.75
C GLN A 235 17.93 7.75 -26.66
N ASP A 236 18.74 8.18 -27.63
CA ASP A 236 18.36 9.17 -28.65
C ASP A 236 17.16 8.71 -29.47
N SER A 237 16.28 9.62 -29.87
CA SER A 237 15.10 9.32 -30.68
C SER A 237 15.51 8.71 -32.02
N HIS A 238 15.08 7.47 -32.28
CA HIS A 238 15.26 6.78 -33.55
C HIS A 238 14.14 5.76 -33.74
N PRO A 239 13.80 5.41 -34.98
CA PRO A 239 12.75 4.43 -35.25
C PRO A 239 13.12 3.06 -34.68
N THR A 240 12.17 2.41 -34.01
CA THR A 240 12.37 1.09 -33.39
C THR A 240 11.23 0.14 -33.75
N THR A 241 11.54 -1.16 -33.80
CA THR A 241 10.53 -2.19 -33.98
C THR A 241 9.77 -2.45 -32.66
N PRO A 242 8.51 -2.90 -32.71
CA PRO A 242 7.77 -3.30 -31.51
C PRO A 242 8.45 -4.48 -30.80
N LYS A 243 8.41 -4.51 -29.47
CA LYS A 243 8.94 -5.60 -28.63
C LYS A 243 7.79 -6.48 -28.14
N GLU A 244 7.92 -7.80 -28.25
CA GLU A 244 6.89 -8.75 -27.77
C GLU A 244 6.69 -8.69 -26.26
N LYS A 245 7.77 -8.43 -25.54
CA LYS A 245 7.82 -8.38 -24.07
C LYS A 245 8.55 -7.13 -23.63
N GLN A 246 7.90 -6.32 -22.81
CA GLN A 246 8.48 -5.10 -22.26
C GLN A 246 9.30 -5.40 -21.00
N GLY A 247 10.16 -4.45 -20.61
CA GLY A 247 10.92 -4.55 -19.36
C GLY A 247 10.02 -4.47 -18.11
N PRO A 248 10.42 -5.10 -16.99
CA PRO A 248 9.66 -5.07 -15.73
C PRO A 248 9.72 -3.70 -15.04
N ALA A 249 8.84 -3.45 -14.07
CA ALA A 249 8.81 -2.18 -13.33
C ALA A 249 10.12 -1.90 -12.57
N CYS A 250 10.78 -2.96 -12.08
CA CYS A 250 12.04 -2.83 -11.34
C CYS A 250 13.18 -2.23 -12.17
N THR A 251 13.20 -2.39 -13.49
CA THR A 251 14.24 -1.78 -14.32
C THR A 251 13.93 -0.33 -14.69
N ALA A 252 12.66 0.08 -14.64
CA ALA A 252 12.25 1.46 -14.90
C ALA A 252 12.52 2.37 -13.70
N HIS A 253 12.37 1.83 -12.48
CA HIS A 253 12.45 2.59 -11.24
C HIS A 253 13.55 2.05 -10.32
N PRO A 254 14.66 2.78 -10.11
CA PRO A 254 15.68 2.34 -9.16
C PRO A 254 15.15 2.28 -7.73
N GLU A 255 14.11 3.07 -7.39
CA GLU A 255 13.49 3.04 -6.06
C GLU A 255 12.85 1.69 -5.76
N VAL A 256 12.31 1.00 -6.77
CA VAL A 256 11.68 -0.32 -6.62
C VAL A 256 12.65 -1.34 -6.04
N TYR A 257 13.94 -1.30 -6.42
CA TYR A 257 14.94 -2.21 -5.85
C TYR A 257 15.12 -1.99 -4.35
N TRP A 258 15.14 -0.74 -3.90
CA TRP A 258 15.24 -0.41 -2.47
C TRP A 258 14.00 -0.87 -1.71
N VAL A 259 12.81 -0.69 -2.28
CA VAL A 259 11.57 -1.15 -1.66
C VAL A 259 11.53 -2.67 -1.52
N LEU A 260 11.89 -3.40 -2.58
CA LEU A 260 11.95 -4.86 -2.54
C LEU A 260 13.01 -5.34 -1.54
N THR A 261 14.19 -4.70 -1.52
CA THR A 261 15.25 -5.02 -0.56
C THR A 261 14.76 -4.83 0.87
N LEU A 262 14.05 -3.73 1.16
CA LEU A 262 13.49 -3.46 2.48
C LEU A 262 12.44 -4.52 2.89
N LEU A 263 11.53 -4.89 1.99
CA LEU A 263 10.52 -5.92 2.23
C LEU A 263 11.16 -7.31 2.46
N TRP A 264 12.15 -7.67 1.64
CA TRP A 264 12.88 -8.93 1.80
C TRP A 264 13.76 -8.95 3.04
N ALA A 265 14.30 -7.81 3.48
CA ALA A 265 15.09 -7.70 4.71
C ALA A 265 14.24 -7.89 5.97
N LEU A 266 12.95 -7.53 5.94
CA LEU A 266 12.05 -7.76 7.08
C LEU A 266 11.88 -9.24 7.43
N VAL A 267 11.96 -10.14 6.44
CA VAL A 267 11.77 -11.59 6.64
C VAL A 267 12.90 -12.22 7.50
N PRO A 268 14.20 -12.13 7.12
CA PRO A 268 15.27 -12.65 7.96
C PRO A 268 15.38 -11.88 9.28
N LEU A 269 15.10 -10.57 9.31
CA LEU A 269 15.07 -9.82 10.56
C LEU A 269 13.99 -10.35 11.52
N GLY A 270 12.79 -10.62 11.02
CA GLY A 270 11.70 -11.23 11.79
C GLY A 270 12.05 -12.65 12.27
N ALA A 271 12.65 -13.46 11.41
CA ALA A 271 13.09 -14.82 11.77
C ALA A 271 14.20 -14.81 12.83
N VAL A 272 15.19 -13.92 12.69
CA VAL A 272 16.27 -13.73 13.69
C VAL A 272 15.69 -13.21 15.00
N TRP A 273 14.76 -12.26 14.95
CA TRP A 273 14.09 -11.74 16.14
C TRP A 273 13.32 -12.83 16.89
N GLY A 274 12.45 -13.58 16.20
CA GLY A 274 11.68 -14.68 16.80
C GLY A 274 12.58 -15.80 17.33
N GLY A 275 13.59 -16.19 16.55
CA GLY A 275 14.57 -17.20 16.94
C GLY A 275 15.42 -16.78 18.14
N ALA A 276 15.88 -15.53 18.20
CA ALA A 276 16.65 -15.01 19.32
C ALA A 276 15.83 -15.05 20.62
N ILE A 277 14.57 -14.59 20.58
CA ILE A 277 13.67 -14.66 21.74
C ILE A 277 13.47 -16.12 22.17
N TYR A 278 13.19 -17.01 21.22
CA TYR A 278 12.95 -18.42 21.50
C TYR A 278 14.18 -19.11 22.14
N ILE A 279 15.39 -18.83 21.63
CA ILE A 279 16.65 -19.33 22.19
C ILE A 279 16.88 -18.77 23.60
N MET A 280 16.59 -17.48 23.84
CA MET A 280 16.70 -16.89 25.18
C MET A 280 15.79 -17.59 26.19
N ILE A 281 14.57 -17.95 25.79
CA ILE A 281 13.64 -18.70 26.64
C ILE A 281 14.21 -20.10 26.95
N ILE A 282 14.67 -20.85 25.94
CA ILE A 282 15.24 -22.20 26.12
C ILE A 282 16.50 -22.19 26.98
N LYS A 283 17.34 -21.15 26.88
CA LYS A 283 18.55 -21.01 27.71
C LYS A 283 18.27 -20.66 29.18
N GLY A 284 17.02 -20.70 29.61
CA GLY A 284 16.66 -20.50 31.01
C GLY A 284 16.64 -19.03 31.43
N ASN A 285 16.32 -18.10 30.53
CA ASN A 285 16.14 -16.70 30.92
C ASN A 285 15.01 -16.61 31.99
N PRO A 286 15.24 -15.95 33.15
CA PRO A 286 14.28 -15.88 34.25
C PRO A 286 12.97 -15.17 33.89
N HIS A 287 12.99 -14.32 32.85
CA HIS A 287 11.84 -13.60 32.33
C HIS A 287 11.17 -14.33 31.13
N GLY A 288 11.65 -15.51 30.78
CA GLY A 288 11.08 -16.36 29.74
C GLY A 288 10.18 -17.45 30.30
N VAL A 289 9.07 -17.73 29.60
CA VAL A 289 8.22 -18.89 29.83
C VAL A 289 8.08 -19.65 28.51
N LEU A 290 8.50 -20.91 28.51
CA LEU A 290 8.36 -21.79 27.36
C LEU A 290 6.95 -22.39 27.35
N GLY A 291 6.27 -22.24 26.23
CA GLY A 291 4.92 -22.72 26.04
C GLY A 291 4.84 -23.77 24.94
N ASP A 292 4.06 -24.83 25.16
CA ASP A 292 3.85 -25.91 24.19
C ASP A 292 2.85 -25.56 23.08
N SER A 293 2.08 -24.48 23.25
CA SER A 293 1.08 -24.04 22.28
C SER A 293 1.66 -23.14 21.19
N TRP A 294 1.30 -23.44 19.95
CA TRP A 294 1.49 -22.62 18.76
C TRP A 294 0.15 -22.10 18.23
N THR A 295 -0.76 -21.70 19.13
CA THR A 295 -2.01 -21.07 18.69
C THR A 295 -1.74 -19.72 18.03
N PHE A 296 -2.49 -19.42 16.96
CA PHE A 296 -2.37 -18.18 16.21
C PHE A 296 -2.61 -16.95 17.11
N ILE A 297 -3.68 -17.00 17.91
CA ILE A 297 -3.96 -16.02 18.95
C ILE A 297 -3.19 -16.44 20.22
N PRO A 298 -2.46 -15.52 20.87
CA PRO A 298 -1.73 -15.82 22.10
C PRO A 298 -2.72 -16.27 23.18
N LEU A 299 -2.47 -17.44 23.76
CA LEU A 299 -3.31 -18.03 24.81
C LEU A 299 -2.40 -18.48 25.95
N PHE A 300 -2.66 -17.98 27.15
CA PHE A 300 -1.97 -18.44 28.36
C PHE A 300 -2.98 -19.12 29.27
N THR A 301 -2.73 -20.40 29.58
CA THR A 301 -3.64 -21.23 30.37
C THR A 301 -3.35 -21.18 31.87
N GLY A 302 -2.26 -20.52 32.28
CA GLY A 302 -1.91 -20.31 33.68
C GLY A 302 -1.40 -21.54 34.44
N SER A 303 -1.46 -22.72 33.83
CA SER A 303 -0.85 -23.93 34.37
C SER A 303 0.62 -23.95 33.95
N THR A 304 1.50 -23.66 34.91
CA THR A 304 2.91 -24.04 34.80
C THR A 304 3.09 -25.43 35.36
N TYR A 305 3.92 -26.23 34.70
CA TYR A 305 4.27 -27.55 35.17
C TYR A 305 5.78 -27.65 35.33
N ASN A 306 6.20 -28.27 36.43
CA ASN A 306 7.62 -28.50 36.69
C ASN A 306 7.98 -29.88 36.14
N SER A 307 8.41 -29.92 34.88
CA SER A 307 8.98 -31.13 34.29
C SER A 307 10.49 -31.08 34.36
N THR A 308 11.12 -32.16 34.82
CA THR A 308 12.58 -32.35 34.74
C THR A 308 13.11 -32.33 33.30
N SER A 309 12.22 -32.43 32.30
CA SER A 309 12.55 -32.29 30.87
C SER A 309 12.49 -30.84 30.35
N CYS A 310 12.00 -29.89 31.14
CA CYS A 310 11.91 -28.48 30.74
C CYS A 310 13.29 -27.83 30.80
N GLN A 311 13.83 -27.41 29.66
CA GLN A 311 15.13 -26.71 29.60
C GLN A 311 15.02 -25.21 29.94
N ALA A 312 13.81 -24.64 29.86
CA ALA A 312 13.55 -23.24 30.18
C ALA A 312 13.37 -23.01 31.68
N ALA A 313 13.40 -21.74 32.10
CA ALA A 313 13.18 -21.36 33.50
C ALA A 313 11.79 -21.78 34.01
N ARG A 314 10.79 -21.76 33.12
CA ARG A 314 9.40 -22.14 33.39
C ARG A 314 8.77 -22.73 32.13
N CYS A 315 7.94 -23.76 32.28
CA CYS A 315 7.15 -24.34 31.19
C CYS A 315 5.64 -24.19 31.45
N THR A 316 4.86 -24.00 30.39
CA THR A 316 3.40 -23.86 30.40
C THR A 316 2.75 -24.59 29.23
N HIS A 317 1.47 -24.96 29.37
CA HIS A 317 0.67 -25.44 28.23
C HIS A 317 0.20 -24.30 27.29
N GLY A 318 0.38 -23.05 27.69
CA GLY A 318 0.08 -21.87 26.88
C GLY A 318 1.13 -21.56 25.80
N THR A 319 1.04 -20.37 25.22
CA THR A 319 2.01 -19.86 24.24
C THR A 319 3.29 -19.37 24.91
N SER A 320 4.43 -19.59 24.25
CA SER A 320 5.73 -19.09 24.70
C SER A 320 5.74 -17.56 24.78
N VAL A 321 6.40 -17.00 25.81
CA VAL A 321 6.49 -15.55 26.00
C VAL A 321 7.81 -15.17 26.67
N LEU A 322 8.40 -14.06 26.21
CA LEU A 322 9.51 -13.40 26.86
C LEU A 322 9.06 -12.03 27.34
N ASN A 323 9.21 -11.79 28.63
CA ASN A 323 9.04 -10.47 29.20
C ASN A 323 10.38 -9.72 29.15
N VAL A 324 10.40 -8.49 28.63
CA VAL A 324 11.63 -7.70 28.48
C VAL A 324 12.03 -7.01 29.80
N GLY A 325 11.18 -7.06 30.83
CA GLY A 325 11.40 -6.43 32.13
C GLY A 325 11.23 -4.92 32.10
N TRP A 326 10.90 -4.33 30.95
CA TRP A 326 10.62 -2.91 30.86
C TRP A 326 9.18 -2.63 31.30
N THR A 327 9.01 -2.42 32.62
CA THR A 327 7.69 -2.29 33.23
C THR A 327 7.13 -0.87 33.12
N ALA A 328 5.84 -0.81 32.79
CA ALA A 328 5.00 0.38 32.89
C ALA A 328 4.86 0.92 34.34
N ASN A 329 5.26 0.11 35.33
CA ASN A 329 5.18 0.46 36.74
C ASN A 329 6.15 1.59 37.16
N SER A 330 7.09 1.97 36.27
CA SER A 330 7.94 3.16 36.42
C SER A 330 7.21 4.50 36.15
N GLY A 331 5.88 4.47 36.06
CA GLY A 331 5.03 5.65 35.88
C GLY A 331 4.86 6.04 34.41
N MET A 332 4.38 7.27 34.18
CA MET A 332 4.09 7.79 32.83
C MET A 332 5.30 7.71 31.88
N ILE A 333 6.51 7.89 32.41
CA ILE A 333 7.76 7.82 31.63
C ILE A 333 8.00 6.42 31.07
N GLY A 334 7.72 5.36 31.86
CA GLY A 334 7.84 3.97 31.40
C GLY A 334 6.87 3.66 30.25
N ASN A 335 5.62 4.10 30.38
CA ASN A 335 4.61 3.94 29.33
C ASN A 335 5.03 4.65 28.04
N VAL A 336 5.47 5.90 28.13
CA VAL A 336 5.94 6.65 26.96
C VAL A 336 7.14 5.97 26.32
N GLY A 337 8.12 5.51 27.11
CA GLY A 337 9.27 4.78 26.63
C GLY A 337 8.91 3.48 25.89
N SER A 338 7.98 2.70 26.43
CA SER A 338 7.49 1.47 25.78
C SER A 338 6.81 1.75 24.44
N ILE A 339 6.02 2.83 24.34
CA ILE A 339 5.37 3.26 23.09
C ILE A 339 6.44 3.61 22.05
N PHE A 340 7.48 4.35 22.43
CA PHE A 340 8.56 4.71 21.51
C PHE A 340 9.40 3.51 21.06
N LEU A 341 9.65 2.54 21.94
CA LEU A 341 10.30 1.29 21.53
C LEU A 341 9.47 0.54 20.50
N ILE A 342 8.18 0.36 20.76
CA ILE A 342 7.28 -0.38 19.86
C ILE A 342 7.15 0.38 18.54
N ALA A 343 7.04 1.70 18.58
CA ALA A 343 7.07 2.56 17.41
C ALA A 343 8.38 2.41 16.61
N GLY A 344 9.52 2.23 17.28
CA GLY A 344 10.81 1.97 16.63
C GLY A 344 10.82 0.69 15.80
N PHE A 345 10.36 -0.43 16.37
CA PHE A 345 10.22 -1.70 15.62
C PHE A 345 9.19 -1.56 14.50
N GLN A 346 8.09 -0.85 14.75
CA GLN A 346 7.01 -0.64 13.80
C GLN A 346 7.37 0.31 12.66
N ALA A 347 8.36 1.17 12.84
CA ALA A 347 8.79 2.14 11.83
C ALA A 347 9.26 1.45 10.54
N GLY A 348 10.12 0.42 10.66
CA GLY A 348 10.62 -0.33 9.52
C GLY A 348 9.50 -1.02 8.74
N LEU A 349 8.56 -1.63 9.47
CA LEU A 349 7.39 -2.29 8.91
C LEU A 349 6.48 -1.32 8.15
N THR A 350 6.11 -0.22 8.81
CA THR A 350 5.24 0.83 8.26
C THR A 350 5.85 1.43 7.01
N LEU A 351 7.14 1.74 7.04
CA LEU A 351 7.87 2.27 5.89
C LEU A 351 7.84 1.29 4.71
N ALA A 352 8.13 0.01 4.96
CA ALA A 352 8.15 -1.01 3.90
C ALA A 352 6.78 -1.17 3.22
N LEU A 353 5.70 -1.19 4.01
CA LEU A 353 4.33 -1.33 3.51
C LEU A 353 3.85 -0.09 2.73
N HIS A 354 4.22 1.11 3.16
CA HIS A 354 3.93 2.34 2.39
C HIS A 354 4.77 2.44 1.13
N CYS A 355 6.01 1.94 1.14
CA CYS A 355 6.80 1.80 -0.07
C CYS A 355 6.18 0.78 -1.05
N ALA A 356 5.58 -0.30 -0.55
CA ALA A 356 4.86 -1.29 -1.36
C ALA A 356 3.62 -0.72 -2.06
N GLU A 357 3.01 0.32 -1.49
CA GLU A 357 1.91 1.08 -2.11
C GLU A 357 2.33 1.71 -3.44
N LEU A 358 3.55 2.23 -3.52
CA LEU A 358 4.09 2.79 -4.75
C LEU A 358 4.16 1.73 -5.86
N LEU A 359 4.65 0.54 -5.53
CA LEU A 359 4.78 -0.58 -6.46
C LEU A 359 3.42 -0.96 -7.08
N VAL A 360 2.40 -1.06 -6.24
CA VAL A 360 1.03 -1.33 -6.69
C VAL A 360 0.51 -0.18 -7.56
N ASN A 361 0.75 1.07 -7.17
CA ASN A 361 0.31 2.23 -7.96
C ASN A 361 0.99 2.27 -9.34
N LEU A 362 2.29 1.98 -9.43
CA LEU A 362 3.03 1.89 -10.70
C LEU A 362 2.48 0.77 -11.60
N SER A 363 2.19 -0.40 -11.02
CA SER A 363 1.59 -1.52 -11.77
C SER A 363 0.18 -1.18 -12.26
N ARG A 364 -0.61 -0.50 -11.44
CA ARG A 364 -1.96 -0.04 -11.79
C ARG A 364 -1.91 1.01 -12.90
N ASP A 365 -0.99 1.97 -12.82
CA ASP A 365 -0.83 3.02 -13.84
C ASP A 365 -0.48 2.42 -15.20
N GLU A 366 0.42 1.43 -15.24
CA GLU A 366 0.71 0.65 -16.45
C GLU A 366 -0.51 -0.14 -16.95
N GLY A 367 -1.26 -0.76 -16.02
CA GLY A 367 -2.48 -1.49 -16.36
C GLY A 367 -3.55 -0.62 -17.01
N ILE A 368 -3.75 0.61 -16.51
CA ILE A 368 -4.69 1.59 -17.08
C ILE A 368 -4.24 1.99 -18.50
N PHE A 369 -2.95 2.25 -18.69
CA PHE A 369 -2.44 2.61 -20.01
C PHE A 369 -2.58 1.46 -21.02
N ARG A 370 -2.40 0.21 -20.58
CA ARG A 370 -2.60 -0.99 -21.43
C ARG A 370 -4.02 -1.25 -21.84
N MET A 371 -5.02 -0.66 -21.18
CA MET A 371 -6.39 -0.75 -21.68
C MET A 371 -6.54 -0.14 -23.09
N ALA A 372 -5.60 0.70 -23.54
CA ALA A 372 -5.64 1.37 -24.85
C ALA A 372 -5.49 0.39 -26.02
N ILE A 373 -4.85 -0.76 -25.82
CA ILE A 373 -4.76 -1.81 -26.86
C ILE A 373 -5.91 -2.82 -26.79
N THR A 374 -6.74 -2.75 -25.75
CA THR A 374 -7.86 -3.68 -25.59
C THR A 374 -9.07 -3.21 -26.40
N PRO A 375 -10.03 -4.11 -26.73
CA PRO A 375 -11.26 -3.72 -27.42
C PRO A 375 -12.12 -2.68 -26.67
N LYS A 376 -11.93 -2.55 -25.35
CA LYS A 376 -12.61 -1.55 -24.53
C LYS A 376 -12.03 -0.15 -24.70
N GLY A 377 -10.75 -0.04 -25.06
CA GLY A 377 -9.97 1.21 -25.03
C GLY A 377 -9.72 1.71 -23.61
N THR A 378 -8.95 2.78 -23.46
CA THR A 378 -8.82 3.47 -22.18
C THR A 378 -9.78 4.65 -22.12
N ASP A 379 -10.56 4.72 -21.05
CA ASP A 379 -11.41 5.87 -20.73
C ASP A 379 -10.71 6.71 -19.64
N PRO A 380 -10.35 7.97 -19.90
CA PRO A 380 -9.76 8.87 -18.91
C PRO A 380 -10.71 9.14 -17.74
N ARG A 381 -12.02 9.21 -18.00
CA ARG A 381 -13.06 9.70 -17.06
C ARG A 381 -13.58 8.62 -16.10
N TYR A 382 -12.81 7.57 -15.91
CA TYR A 382 -13.19 6.49 -15.01
C TYR A 382 -13.00 6.93 -13.55
N ASN A 383 -14.06 6.82 -12.74
CA ASN A 383 -14.04 7.22 -11.32
C ASN A 383 -12.85 6.61 -10.58
N SER A 384 -11.88 7.45 -10.19
CA SER A 384 -10.59 6.97 -9.67
C SER A 384 -10.72 6.16 -8.36
N ILE A 385 -11.72 6.48 -7.54
CA ILE A 385 -12.06 5.70 -6.33
C ILE A 385 -12.49 4.29 -6.71
N VAL A 386 -13.47 4.16 -7.61
CA VAL A 386 -14.01 2.85 -8.02
C VAL A 386 -12.89 2.03 -8.65
N ALA A 387 -12.02 2.66 -9.45
CA ALA A 387 -10.84 2.01 -10.01
C ALA A 387 -9.87 1.47 -8.96
N ALA A 388 -9.59 2.28 -7.93
CA ALA A 388 -8.70 1.87 -6.84
C ALA A 388 -9.30 0.71 -6.04
N PHE A 389 -10.60 0.77 -5.71
CA PHE A 389 -11.28 -0.29 -4.96
C PHE A 389 -11.66 -1.50 -5.82
N SER A 390 -11.63 -1.41 -7.15
CA SER A 390 -11.80 -2.56 -8.04
C SER A 390 -10.49 -3.30 -8.32
N SER A 391 -9.34 -2.67 -8.08
CA SER A 391 -8.05 -3.30 -8.32
C SER A 391 -7.73 -4.32 -7.23
N TRP A 392 -7.65 -5.60 -7.62
CA TRP A 392 -7.27 -6.68 -6.71
C TRP A 392 -5.93 -6.41 -6.01
N GLN A 393 -4.98 -5.73 -6.68
CA GLN A 393 -3.66 -5.41 -6.12
C GLN A 393 -3.79 -4.44 -4.94
N THR A 394 -4.64 -3.41 -5.07
CA THR A 394 -4.89 -2.41 -4.03
C THR A 394 -5.65 -3.03 -2.85
N ILE A 395 -6.66 -3.85 -3.13
CA ILE A 395 -7.42 -4.58 -2.10
C ILE A 395 -6.51 -5.52 -1.32
N MET A 396 -5.68 -6.32 -2.01
CA MET A 396 -4.74 -7.24 -1.36
C MET A 396 -3.71 -6.48 -0.52
N LEU A 397 -3.14 -5.38 -1.02
CA LEU A 397 -2.20 -4.58 -0.25
C LEU A 397 -2.86 -3.95 0.99
N PHE A 398 -4.10 -3.46 0.87
CA PHE A 398 -4.85 -2.94 2.00
C PHE A 398 -5.07 -4.02 3.07
N GLY A 399 -5.50 -5.21 2.65
CA GLY A 399 -5.65 -6.37 3.53
C GLY A 399 -4.35 -6.76 4.20
N PHE A 400 -3.24 -6.80 3.46
CA PHE A 400 -1.91 -7.08 4.00
C PHE A 400 -1.46 -6.02 5.01
N LYS A 401 -1.66 -4.72 4.73
CA LYS A 401 -1.33 -3.63 5.67
C LYS A 401 -2.02 -3.82 7.00
N ALA A 402 -3.35 -4.01 6.99
CA ALA A 402 -4.13 -4.20 8.20
C ALA A 402 -3.72 -5.48 8.96
N ALA A 403 -3.60 -6.62 8.25
CA ALA A 403 -3.25 -7.90 8.85
C ALA A 403 -1.83 -7.91 9.44
N VAL A 404 -0.85 -7.34 8.74
CA VAL A 404 0.55 -7.31 9.18
C VAL A 404 0.74 -6.38 10.37
N HIS A 405 0.10 -5.21 10.40
CA HIS A 405 0.11 -4.33 11.59
C HIS A 405 -0.59 -4.96 12.80
N TRP A 406 -1.70 -5.67 12.57
CA TRP A 406 -2.38 -6.40 13.63
C TRP A 406 -1.52 -7.54 14.18
N LEU A 407 -0.94 -8.38 13.32
CA LEU A 407 -0.05 -9.47 13.72
C LEU A 407 1.20 -8.97 14.45
N PHE A 408 1.74 -7.83 14.04
CA PHE A 408 2.82 -7.17 14.76
C PHE A 408 2.39 -6.82 16.20
N GLY A 409 1.19 -6.27 16.40
CA GLY A 409 0.63 -6.01 17.73
C GLY A 409 0.37 -7.28 18.56
N LEU A 410 0.11 -8.43 17.93
CA LEU A 410 0.05 -9.73 18.63
C LEU A 410 1.46 -10.23 19.03
N ALA A 411 2.46 -9.97 18.19
CA ALA A 411 3.84 -10.39 18.41
C ALA A 411 4.53 -9.61 19.54
N ILE A 412 4.26 -8.30 19.63
CA ILE A 412 4.75 -7.42 20.70
C ILE A 412 3.57 -6.69 21.33
N ASN A 413 3.32 -6.97 22.61
CA ASN A 413 2.24 -6.36 23.37
C ASN A 413 2.80 -5.73 24.65
N ASN A 414 2.16 -4.66 25.12
CA ASN A 414 2.49 -4.04 26.40
C ASN A 414 1.42 -4.42 27.42
N ASP A 415 1.83 -4.98 28.54
CA ASP A 415 0.98 -5.24 29.69
C ASP A 415 1.21 -4.15 30.73
N PHE A 416 0.13 -3.62 31.33
CA PHE A 416 0.25 -2.48 32.24
C PHE A 416 1.00 -2.80 33.55
N ARG A 417 1.16 -4.07 33.93
CA ARG A 417 1.96 -4.50 35.09
C ARG A 417 3.28 -5.11 34.65
N LEU A 418 3.22 -6.03 33.70
CA LEU A 418 4.37 -6.82 33.29
C LEU A 418 5.29 -6.06 32.32
N GLY A 419 4.78 -5.03 31.64
CA GLY A 419 5.53 -4.29 30.62
C GLY A 419 5.52 -4.98 29.26
N VAL A 420 6.60 -4.79 28.50
CA VAL A 420 6.69 -5.29 27.12
C VAL A 420 6.88 -6.81 27.11
N ASN A 421 5.92 -7.50 26.51
CA ASN A 421 5.90 -8.94 26.28
C ASN A 421 6.07 -9.23 24.79
N MET A 422 6.94 -10.18 24.47
CA MET A 422 7.19 -10.64 23.11
C MET A 422 6.83 -12.12 22.99
N TYR A 423 6.05 -12.48 21.97
CA TYR A 423 5.56 -13.84 21.77
C TYR A 423 6.20 -14.48 20.53
N PRO A 424 7.16 -15.42 20.66
CA PRO A 424 7.86 -16.01 19.52
C PRO A 424 6.96 -16.64 18.45
N PRO A 425 5.93 -17.45 18.78
CA PRO A 425 5.05 -18.03 17.76
C PRO A 425 4.39 -16.95 16.88
N GLN A 426 3.92 -15.87 17.50
CA GLN A 426 3.32 -14.72 16.82
C GLN A 426 4.33 -13.96 15.97
N VAL A 427 5.58 -13.83 16.41
CA VAL A 427 6.68 -13.28 15.58
C VAL A 427 6.89 -14.13 14.32
N PHE A 428 6.82 -15.47 14.42
CA PHE A 428 6.92 -16.34 13.24
C PHE A 428 5.72 -16.21 12.30
N TYR A 429 4.49 -16.11 12.82
CA TYR A 429 3.30 -15.83 12.00
C TYR A 429 3.39 -14.48 11.30
N PHE A 430 3.78 -13.43 12.04
CA PHE A 430 4.07 -12.11 11.47
C PHE A 430 5.11 -12.21 10.33
N THR A 431 6.20 -12.95 10.55
CA THR A 431 7.27 -13.14 9.56
C THR A 431 6.77 -13.88 8.32
N ALA A 432 5.91 -14.89 8.48
CA ALA A 432 5.30 -15.62 7.37
C ALA A 432 4.38 -14.72 6.53
N PHE A 433 3.60 -13.85 7.17
CA PHE A 433 2.77 -12.86 6.45
C PHE A 433 3.63 -11.79 5.76
N ALA A 434 4.69 -11.30 6.41
CA ALA A 434 5.64 -10.38 5.81
C ALA A 434 6.33 -10.99 4.57
N PHE A 435 6.67 -12.28 4.62
CA PHE A 435 7.16 -13.04 3.47
C PHE A 435 6.12 -13.11 2.34
N GLY A 436 4.84 -13.34 2.67
CA GLY A 436 3.74 -13.24 1.72
C GLY A 436 3.65 -11.88 1.02
N VAL A 437 3.81 -10.78 1.77
CA VAL A 437 3.87 -9.42 1.21
C VAL A 437 5.08 -9.24 0.30
N ALA A 438 6.26 -9.75 0.69
CA ALA A 438 7.47 -9.68 -0.12
C ALA A 438 7.32 -10.46 -1.44
N ILE A 439 6.71 -11.65 -1.42
CA ILE A 439 6.37 -12.42 -2.63
C ILE A 439 5.41 -11.62 -3.51
N PHE A 440 4.32 -11.11 -2.93
CA PHE A 440 3.33 -10.32 -3.66
C PHE A 440 3.97 -9.10 -4.34
N ALA A 441 4.75 -8.30 -3.59
CA ALA A 441 5.46 -7.14 -4.12
C ALA A 441 6.47 -7.53 -5.22
N SER A 442 7.17 -8.66 -5.05
CA SER A 442 8.11 -9.19 -6.06
C SER A 442 7.38 -9.64 -7.33
N TYR A 443 6.23 -10.31 -7.18
CA TYR A 443 5.39 -10.69 -8.30
C TYR A 443 4.92 -9.47 -9.10
N VAL A 444 4.41 -8.44 -8.40
CA VAL A 444 3.95 -7.20 -9.03
C VAL A 444 5.10 -6.45 -9.72
N SER A 445 6.30 -6.41 -9.13
CA SER A 445 7.44 -5.66 -9.66
C SER A 445 8.15 -6.35 -10.83
N LEU A 446 8.23 -7.68 -10.82
CA LEU A 446 8.90 -8.49 -11.83
C LEU A 446 7.97 -8.84 -13.01
N ARG A 447 6.66 -8.61 -12.87
CA ARG A 447 5.70 -8.84 -13.95
C ARG A 447 6.11 -8.02 -15.16
N ARG A 448 6.40 -8.72 -16.24
CA ARG A 448 6.75 -8.11 -17.53
C ARG A 448 5.48 -7.91 -18.34
N PRO A 449 5.21 -6.67 -18.80
CA PRO A 449 4.07 -6.45 -19.63
C PRO A 449 4.23 -7.11 -21.01
N LEU A 450 3.17 -7.71 -21.52
CA LEU A 450 3.12 -8.35 -22.84
C LEU A 450 2.51 -7.43 -23.89
N GLY A 451 2.98 -7.55 -25.12
CA GLY A 451 2.43 -6.89 -26.29
C GLY A 451 3.25 -5.70 -26.79
N PRO A 452 2.88 -5.17 -27.98
CA PRO A 452 3.67 -4.20 -28.72
C PRO A 452 3.67 -2.80 -28.08
N LEU A 453 2.70 -2.51 -27.20
CA LEU A 453 2.61 -1.22 -26.52
C LEU A 453 3.81 -1.02 -25.58
N PRO A 454 4.63 0.03 -25.78
CA PRO A 454 5.77 0.32 -24.93
C PRO A 454 5.36 0.54 -23.48
N ALA A 455 6.13 -0.01 -22.54
CA ALA A 455 5.86 0.17 -21.12
C ALA A 455 6.16 1.60 -20.67
N THR A 456 5.27 2.17 -19.86
CA THR A 456 5.39 3.53 -19.34
C THR A 456 5.53 3.54 -17.83
N PHE A 457 4.88 2.63 -17.11
CA PHE A 457 4.79 2.58 -15.65
C PHE A 457 4.44 3.95 -15.03
N GLY A 458 3.61 4.74 -15.73
CA GLY A 458 3.22 6.08 -15.27
C GLY A 458 4.26 7.17 -15.50
N HIS A 459 5.33 6.94 -16.27
CA HIS A 459 6.28 7.98 -16.68
C HIS A 459 5.61 8.98 -17.63
N LEU A 460 5.44 10.22 -17.16
CA LEU A 460 4.56 11.20 -17.81
C LEU A 460 5.06 11.59 -19.20
N GLN A 461 6.37 11.80 -19.38
CA GLN A 461 6.93 12.15 -20.69
C GLN A 461 6.81 11.00 -21.69
N THR A 462 7.02 9.75 -21.27
CA THR A 462 6.87 8.60 -22.19
C THR A 462 5.41 8.46 -22.60
N MET A 463 4.46 8.63 -21.68
CA MET A 463 3.04 8.64 -22.03
C MET A 463 2.70 9.77 -23.01
N ALA A 464 3.22 10.97 -22.79
CA ALA A 464 3.04 12.10 -23.72
C ALA A 464 3.69 11.85 -25.10
N ASP A 465 4.76 11.06 -25.18
CA ASP A 465 5.39 10.68 -26.45
C ASP A 465 4.52 9.69 -27.26
N LEU A 466 3.81 8.80 -26.56
CA LEU A 466 2.96 7.75 -27.14
C LEU A 466 1.55 8.23 -27.51
N ILE A 467 1.03 9.24 -26.81
CA ILE A 467 -0.29 9.83 -27.05
C ILE A 467 -0.15 10.99 -28.03
N ASP A 468 -0.85 10.92 -29.15
CA ASP A 468 -0.81 11.96 -30.19
C ASP A 468 -2.15 12.66 -30.38
N GLU A 469 -3.24 11.91 -30.23
CA GLU A 469 -4.61 12.43 -30.20
C GLU A 469 -5.24 12.17 -28.83
N TRP A 470 -5.83 13.23 -28.26
CA TRP A 470 -6.53 13.19 -26.98
C TRP A 470 -8.04 13.06 -27.21
N GLU A 471 -8.60 11.93 -26.82
CA GLU A 471 -10.02 11.59 -27.01
C GLU A 471 -10.62 11.03 -25.71
N ASP A 472 -11.95 11.07 -25.59
CA ASP A 472 -12.66 10.54 -24.40
C ASP A 472 -12.51 9.02 -24.27
N ARG A 473 -12.28 8.32 -25.38
CA ARG A 473 -11.88 6.92 -25.39
C ARG A 473 -10.74 6.77 -26.36
N MET A 474 -9.59 6.31 -25.87
CA MET A 474 -8.38 6.20 -26.66
C MET A 474 -8.05 4.74 -26.93
N PHE A 475 -7.76 4.46 -28.20
CA PHE A 475 -7.15 3.23 -28.65
C PHE A 475 -5.75 3.52 -29.17
N TRP A 476 -4.80 2.63 -28.90
CA TRP A 476 -3.43 2.76 -29.38
C TRP A 476 -3.09 1.67 -30.39
N GLY A 477 -2.43 2.02 -31.49
CA GLY A 477 -2.05 1.06 -32.52
C GLY A 477 -1.38 1.68 -33.75
N HIS A 478 -1.30 0.91 -34.83
CA HIS A 478 -0.81 1.33 -36.13
C HIS A 478 -1.75 2.38 -36.74
N LYS A 479 -1.21 3.53 -37.13
CA LYS A 479 -2.00 4.67 -37.60
C LYS A 479 -1.69 5.06 -39.03
N GLU A 480 -0.40 5.20 -39.37
CA GLU A 480 0.02 5.56 -40.72
C GLU A 480 1.11 4.64 -41.23
N SER A 481 1.00 4.29 -42.52
CA SER A 481 2.02 3.51 -43.22
C SER A 481 3.02 4.47 -43.85
N GLY A 482 4.31 4.32 -43.53
CA GLY A 482 5.39 5.18 -43.98
C GLY A 482 6.76 4.53 -43.77
N TYR A 483 7.84 5.22 -44.12
CA TYR A 483 9.20 4.78 -43.76
C TYR A 483 9.90 5.88 -42.95
N PRO A 484 9.90 5.81 -41.60
CA PRO A 484 9.29 4.76 -40.76
C PRO A 484 7.76 4.88 -40.66
N ASN A 485 7.10 3.81 -40.19
CA ASN A 485 5.68 3.84 -39.86
C ASN A 485 5.40 4.65 -38.60
N TYR A 486 4.12 4.85 -38.34
CA TYR A 486 3.65 5.59 -37.19
C TYR A 486 2.57 4.85 -36.39
N ALA A 487 2.80 4.78 -35.08
CA ALA A 487 1.87 4.29 -34.10
C ALA A 487 1.47 5.44 -33.18
N GLY A 488 0.22 5.45 -32.75
CA GLY A 488 -0.35 6.53 -31.95
C GLY A 488 -1.72 6.17 -31.40
N THR A 489 -2.39 7.15 -30.83
CA THR A 489 -3.75 7.08 -30.32
C THR A 489 -4.78 7.54 -31.35
N SER A 490 -6.01 7.03 -31.21
CA SER A 490 -7.19 7.47 -31.97
C SER A 490 -8.48 7.19 -31.20
N SER A 491 -9.57 7.86 -31.58
CA SER A 491 -10.94 7.60 -31.08
C SER A 491 -11.53 6.28 -31.59
N LYS A 492 -10.99 5.74 -32.68
CA LYS A 492 -11.38 4.46 -33.27
C LYS A 492 -10.35 3.40 -32.95
N ARG A 493 -10.80 2.14 -32.87
CA ARG A 493 -9.91 0.99 -32.72
C ARG A 493 -8.92 0.96 -33.88
N LEU A 494 -7.64 0.90 -33.54
CA LEU A 494 -6.53 0.79 -34.48
C LEU A 494 -6.04 -0.66 -34.55
N ASP A 495 -5.42 -1.02 -35.68
CA ASP A 495 -4.76 -2.31 -35.84
C ASP A 495 -3.50 -2.38 -34.98
N MET A 496 -3.10 -3.59 -34.57
CA MET A 496 -1.86 -3.75 -33.82
C MET A 496 -0.64 -3.36 -34.67
N PRO A 497 0.42 -2.78 -34.05
CA PRO A 497 1.67 -2.52 -34.75
C PRO A 497 2.27 -3.80 -35.35
N ARG A 498 2.87 -3.67 -36.53
CA ARG A 498 3.49 -4.78 -37.25
C ARG A 498 4.89 -5.05 -36.69
N TRP A 499 5.14 -6.28 -36.25
CA TRP A 499 6.34 -6.66 -35.50
C TRP A 499 7.68 -6.40 -36.22
N HIS A 500 7.71 -6.52 -37.55
CA HIS A 500 8.93 -6.44 -38.35
C HIS A 500 9.11 -5.09 -39.06
N GLU A 501 8.28 -4.11 -38.74
CA GLU A 501 8.36 -2.79 -39.36
C GLU A 501 8.85 -1.74 -38.35
N LEU A 502 9.58 -0.74 -38.83
CA LEU A 502 10.13 0.33 -37.99
C LEU A 502 9.07 1.38 -37.71
N TYR A 503 8.94 1.78 -36.45
CA TYR A 503 8.05 2.84 -36.01
C TYR A 503 8.84 4.00 -35.42
N GLY A 504 8.58 5.21 -35.90
CA GLY A 504 9.43 6.34 -35.54
C GLY A 504 8.89 7.71 -35.88
N GLY A 505 7.59 7.93 -36.10
CA GLY A 505 7.06 9.29 -36.21
C GLY A 505 7.05 9.88 -37.62
N VAL A 506 5.97 10.62 -37.90
CA VAL A 506 5.72 11.31 -39.17
C VAL A 506 6.69 12.48 -39.32
N GLY A 507 7.67 12.34 -40.22
CA GLY A 507 8.31 13.50 -40.82
C GLY A 507 7.21 14.32 -41.50
N SER A 508 6.86 15.47 -40.92
CA SER A 508 5.99 16.46 -41.58
C SER A 508 6.52 16.63 -43.00
N GLY A 509 5.72 16.26 -44.00
CA GLY A 509 6.12 16.26 -45.39
C GLY A 509 6.68 17.62 -45.81
N GLY A 510 8.01 17.70 -45.90
CA GLY A 510 8.68 18.43 -46.96
C GLY A 510 9.07 17.38 -47.98
N GLY A 511 8.24 17.21 -49.01
CA GLY A 511 8.41 16.14 -49.99
C GLY A 511 9.77 16.21 -50.70
N THR A 512 10.54 15.13 -50.56
CA THR A 512 11.39 14.62 -51.63
C THR A 512 11.24 13.11 -51.64
N ALA A 513 10.41 12.65 -52.57
CA ALA A 513 10.32 11.25 -52.93
C ALA A 513 11.70 10.77 -53.38
N MET A 514 12.39 9.99 -52.56
CA MET A 514 13.44 9.09 -53.05
C MET A 514 12.86 7.70 -53.13
N GLY A 515 12.70 7.23 -54.36
CA GLY A 515 12.40 5.85 -54.68
C GLY A 515 13.51 4.93 -54.17
N GLY A 516 13.13 3.89 -53.44
CA GLY A 516 14.02 2.82 -53.00
C GLY A 516 13.18 1.57 -52.79
N GLY A 517 13.53 0.50 -53.50
CA GLY A 517 12.70 -0.68 -53.73
C GLY A 517 12.19 -1.40 -52.47
N ARG A 518 10.97 -1.92 -52.60
CA ARG A 518 10.39 -2.91 -51.69
C ARG A 518 11.13 -4.25 -51.84
N PRO A 519 11.61 -4.88 -50.77
CA PRO A 519 11.84 -6.31 -50.77
C PRO A 519 10.51 -7.04 -50.54
N ALA A 520 10.25 -8.06 -51.34
CA ALA A 520 9.11 -8.97 -51.17
C ALA A 520 9.29 -9.78 -49.87
N MET A 521 8.32 -9.72 -48.95
CA MET A 521 8.22 -10.67 -47.84
C MET A 521 7.04 -11.62 -48.08
N GLY A 522 7.34 -12.91 -47.98
CA GLY A 522 6.40 -14.01 -48.12
C GLY A 522 5.46 -14.15 -46.93
N ASN A 523 4.26 -14.62 -47.24
CA ASN A 523 3.26 -15.07 -46.28
C ASN A 523 3.84 -16.14 -45.35
N THR A 524 3.88 -15.86 -44.05
CA THR A 524 3.73 -16.90 -43.03
C THR A 524 2.69 -16.45 -42.03
N ALA A 525 1.51 -17.05 -42.14
CA ALA A 525 0.44 -16.93 -41.17
C ALA A 525 0.81 -17.75 -39.94
N TRP A 526 0.98 -17.10 -38.80
CA TRP A 526 0.90 -17.73 -37.49
C TRP A 526 -0.03 -16.89 -36.63
N GLY A 527 -1.27 -17.37 -36.50
CA GLY A 527 -2.26 -16.82 -35.61
C GLY A 527 -1.95 -17.22 -34.17
N THR A 528 -1.43 -16.29 -33.39
CA THR A 528 -1.69 -16.27 -31.95
C THR A 528 -2.99 -15.49 -31.77
N SER A 529 -4.05 -16.18 -31.35
CA SER A 529 -5.39 -15.59 -31.24
C SER A 529 -5.38 -14.38 -30.31
N GLU A 530 -5.89 -13.24 -30.80
CA GLU A 530 -6.08 -11.99 -30.04
C GLU A 530 -6.79 -12.20 -28.69
N GLU A 531 -7.58 -13.27 -28.58
CA GLU A 531 -8.32 -13.66 -27.38
C GLU A 531 -7.42 -14.05 -26.19
N THR A 532 -6.23 -14.62 -26.41
CA THR A 532 -5.31 -14.97 -25.31
C THR A 532 -4.67 -13.76 -24.63
N LEU A 533 -4.42 -12.67 -25.35
CA LEU A 533 -3.89 -11.41 -24.79
C LEU A 533 -4.98 -10.60 -24.06
N ALA A 534 -6.24 -10.72 -24.48
CA ALA A 534 -7.38 -10.12 -23.80
C ALA A 534 -7.83 -10.94 -22.57
N ALA A 535 -7.78 -12.28 -22.63
CA ALA A 535 -8.25 -13.16 -21.56
C ALA A 535 -7.46 -13.01 -20.24
N GLU A 536 -6.15 -12.77 -20.30
CA GLU A 536 -5.33 -12.60 -19.09
C GLU A 536 -5.60 -11.28 -18.35
N TYR A 537 -6.11 -10.25 -19.04
CA TYR A 537 -6.58 -9.00 -18.42
C TYR A 537 -8.06 -9.04 -18.03
N TYR A 538 -8.88 -9.86 -18.71
CA TYR A 538 -10.29 -10.05 -18.35
C TYR A 538 -10.50 -10.90 -17.09
N MET A 539 -9.57 -11.79 -16.73
CA MET A 539 -9.67 -12.59 -15.50
C MET A 539 -9.48 -11.80 -14.18
N GLY A 540 -9.18 -10.50 -14.25
CA GLY A 540 -9.06 -9.63 -13.07
C GLY A 540 -10.28 -8.75 -12.77
N ALA A 541 -11.33 -8.74 -13.61
CA ALA A 541 -12.30 -7.63 -13.63
C ALA A 541 -13.78 -7.99 -13.43
N TYR A 542 -14.18 -9.23 -13.14
CA TYR A 542 -15.57 -9.53 -12.75
C TYR A 542 -15.67 -10.57 -11.62
N GLY A 543 -15.93 -10.06 -10.42
CA GLY A 543 -16.72 -10.78 -9.42
C GLY A 543 -18.20 -10.52 -9.66
N THR A 544 -18.96 -11.61 -9.78
CA THR A 544 -20.41 -11.76 -9.56
C THR A 544 -21.40 -11.04 -10.49
N SER A 545 -22.09 -11.82 -11.33
CA SER A 545 -23.56 -11.75 -11.44
C SER A 545 -24.15 -13.06 -11.98
N PRO A 546 -25.42 -13.38 -11.67
CA PRO A 546 -25.96 -14.74 -11.69
C PRO A 546 -26.69 -15.03 -13.01
N TYR A 547 -26.44 -16.20 -13.60
CA TYR A 547 -27.30 -16.74 -14.64
C TYR A 547 -28.02 -17.98 -14.11
N SER A 548 -29.28 -17.76 -13.71
CA SER A 548 -30.45 -18.31 -14.41
C SER A 548 -30.21 -19.64 -15.14
N GLY A 549 -30.48 -20.75 -14.47
CA GLY A 549 -30.66 -22.06 -15.10
C GLY A 549 -32.05 -22.17 -15.74
N GLY A 550 -32.10 -22.10 -17.07
CA GLY A 550 -33.22 -22.54 -17.89
C GLY A 550 -32.76 -23.74 -18.73
N GLY A 551 -33.43 -24.87 -18.57
CA GLY A 551 -32.98 -26.17 -19.05
C GLY A 551 -33.31 -26.51 -20.51
N TYR A 552 -32.65 -27.55 -20.99
CA TYR A 552 -32.98 -28.57 -21.99
C TYR A 552 -31.90 -29.66 -21.76
N GLY A 553 -32.13 -30.96 -21.67
CA GLY A 553 -33.15 -31.80 -22.27
C GLY A 553 -32.46 -32.80 -23.21
N GLY A 554 -32.31 -34.07 -22.78
CA GLY A 554 -31.80 -35.20 -23.57
C GLY A 554 -30.29 -35.47 -23.35
N GLY A 555 -29.80 -36.66 -23.04
CA GLY A 555 -30.31 -38.02 -23.17
C GLY A 555 -29.16 -38.87 -23.73
N GLY A 556 -28.67 -39.87 -22.99
CA GLY A 556 -27.61 -40.75 -23.47
C GLY A 556 -26.94 -41.59 -22.38
N MET A 557 -27.40 -42.82 -22.22
CA MET A 557 -26.79 -43.91 -21.45
C MET A 557 -25.41 -44.32 -22.00
N TYR A 558 -24.53 -44.82 -21.10
CA TYR A 558 -23.58 -45.97 -21.17
C TYR A 558 -22.45 -45.67 -20.15
N SER A 559 -22.43 -46.29 -18.96
CA SER A 559 -21.88 -47.62 -18.60
C SER A 559 -20.34 -47.67 -18.49
N GLN A 560 -19.87 -47.98 -17.26
CA GLN A 560 -18.57 -48.59 -16.86
C GLN A 560 -17.32 -47.74 -17.12
N TYR A 561 -16.41 -47.44 -16.18
CA TYR A 561 -15.89 -48.14 -14.99
C TYR A 561 -15.72 -47.20 -13.80
#